data_AF-W0J8I5-F1
#
_entry.id   AF-W0J8I5-F1
#
_cell.length_a   1.000
_cell.length_b   1.000
_cell.length_c   1.000
_cell.angle_alpha   90.00
_cell.angle_beta   90.00
_cell.angle_gamma   90.00
#
_symmetry.space_group_name_H-M   'P 1'
#
loop_
_entity.id
_entity.type
_entity.pdbx_description
1 polymer ?
#
loop_
_entity_poly.entity_id
_entity_poly.type
_entity_poly.pdbx_seq_one_letter_code
_entity_poly.pdbx_strand_id
1 'polypeptide(L)'
;MQTKSRFEAPESESLRKFVVHIIDEMPRRVVAAIVFVSFFFFYGATNAALKFAAGEAGTLDHRIGPAVGAVFAIATLIALVSVKRRRQSQE
;
A
#
# COMPACT_ATOMS: atom_id res chain seq x y z
N MET A 1 42.99 18.93 17.87
CA MET A 1 42.46 18.50 16.56
C MET A 1 40.99 18.15 16.75
N GLN A 2 40.07 18.90 16.13
CA GLN A 2 38.63 18.77 16.33
C GLN A 2 38.10 17.48 15.70
N THR A 3 37.59 16.58 16.54
CA THR A 3 36.62 15.54 16.14
C THR A 3 35.28 16.21 15.87
N LYS A 4 35.14 16.82 14.68
CA LYS A 4 33.83 17.20 14.12
C LYS A 4 33.12 15.89 13.74
N SER A 5 32.11 15.51 14.50
CA SER A 5 30.72 15.90 14.28
C SER A 5 30.00 14.84 13.45
N ARG A 6 29.26 13.99 14.19
CA ARG A 6 27.87 13.63 13.88
C ARG A 6 27.66 12.99 12.51
N PHE A 7 27.74 11.66 12.49
CA PHE A 7 27.05 10.86 11.49
C PHE A 7 25.54 10.95 11.76
N GLU A 8 24.96 12.12 11.49
CA GLU A 8 23.52 12.29 11.36
C GLU A 8 23.15 11.74 9.97
N ALA A 9 22.95 10.43 9.90
CA ALA A 9 22.23 9.87 8.77
C ALA A 9 20.80 10.43 8.84
N PRO A 10 20.26 11.03 7.77
CA PRO A 10 18.92 11.60 7.80
C PRO A 10 17.91 10.46 8.05
N GLU A 11 17.25 10.46 9.21
CA GLU A 11 16.31 9.41 9.64
C GLU A 11 15.16 9.19 8.63
N SER A 12 14.89 10.17 7.76
CA SER A 12 13.92 10.07 6.67
C SER A 12 14.34 9.14 5.53
N GLU A 13 15.64 8.90 5.31
CA GLU A 13 16.10 7.91 4.32
C GLU A 13 16.06 6.48 4.87
N SER A 14 16.18 6.28 6.19
CA SER A 14 16.30 4.94 6.79
C SER A 14 14.97 4.16 6.69
N LEU A 15 13.85 4.80 7.02
CA LEU A 15 12.52 4.19 6.95
C LEU A 15 12.13 3.82 5.52
N ARG A 16 12.39 4.69 4.55
CA ARG A 16 12.09 4.41 3.14
C ARG A 16 12.93 3.24 2.62
N LYS A 17 14.24 3.22 2.92
CA LYS A 17 15.14 2.09 2.55
C LYS A 17 14.69 0.79 3.19
N PHE A 18 14.27 0.84 4.47
CA PHE A 18 13.76 -0.32 5.20
C PHE A 18 12.47 -0.88 4.58
N VAL A 19 11.49 -0.02 4.27
CA VAL A 19 10.22 -0.43 3.64
C VAL A 19 10.48 -1.05 2.27
N VAL A 20 11.35 -0.44 1.46
CA VAL A 20 11.73 -1.00 0.15
C VAL A 20 12.39 -2.36 0.29
N HIS A 21 13.32 -2.50 1.24
CA HIS A 21 14.00 -3.77 1.50
C HIS A 21 13.01 -4.88 1.91
N ILE A 22 12.07 -4.58 2.82
CA ILE A 22 11.01 -5.53 3.19
C ILE A 22 10.20 -5.96 1.96
N ILE A 23 9.75 -5.00 1.15
CA ILE A 23 8.93 -5.28 -0.05
C ILE A 23 9.72 -6.16 -1.04
N ASP A 24 11.01 -5.90 -1.20
CA ASP A 24 11.86 -6.68 -2.09
C ASP A 24 12.02 -8.12 -1.61
N GLU A 25 12.25 -8.35 -0.32
CA GLU A 25 12.40 -9.70 0.25
C GLU A 25 11.08 -10.49 0.36
N MET A 26 9.93 -9.81 0.30
CA MET A 26 8.63 -10.47 0.43
C MET A 26 8.39 -11.56 -0.64
N PRO A 27 7.96 -12.77 -0.26
CA PRO A 27 7.52 -13.79 -1.21
C PRO A 27 6.32 -13.33 -2.04
N ARG A 28 6.22 -13.79 -3.30
CA ARG A 28 5.08 -13.45 -4.18
C ARG A 28 3.71 -13.81 -3.59
N ARG A 29 3.66 -14.86 -2.75
CA ARG A 29 2.44 -15.25 -2.01
C ARG A 29 1.99 -14.17 -1.02
N VAL A 30 2.94 -13.49 -0.36
CA VAL A 30 2.66 -12.37 0.56
C VAL A 30 2.18 -11.16 -0.22
N VAL A 31 2.76 -10.87 -1.39
CA VAL A 31 2.28 -9.80 -2.29
C VAL A 31 0.82 -10.03 -2.68
N ALA A 32 0.46 -11.26 -3.09
CA ALA A 32 -0.92 -11.60 -3.43
C ALA A 32 -1.86 -11.44 -2.23
N ALA A 33 -1.43 -11.86 -1.03
CA ALA A 33 -2.20 -11.67 0.20
C ALA A 33 -2.41 -10.19 0.54
N ILE A 34 -1.39 -9.34 0.37
CA ILE A 34 -1.50 -7.89 0.59
C ILE A 34 -2.51 -7.30 -0.38
N VAL A 35 -2.44 -7.61 -1.68
CA VAL A 35 -3.39 -7.12 -2.68
C VAL A 35 -4.82 -7.54 -2.36
N PHE A 36 -5.01 -8.78 -1.93
CA PHE A 36 -6.31 -9.29 -1.51
C PHE A 36 -6.83 -8.56 -0.27
N VAL A 37 -6.01 -8.44 0.78
CA VAL A 37 -6.37 -7.70 2.00
C VAL A 37 -6.69 -6.24 1.69
N SER A 38 -5.90 -5.58 0.82
CA SER A 38 -6.18 -4.21 0.37
C SER A 38 -7.54 -4.11 -0.31
N PHE A 39 -7.89 -5.04 -1.21
CA PHE A 39 -9.22 -5.06 -1.83
C PHE A 39 -10.35 -5.07 -0.79
N PHE A 40 -10.32 -6.03 0.13
CA PHE A 40 -11.38 -6.17 1.15
C PHE A 40 -11.41 -4.98 2.11
N PHE A 41 -10.24 -4.44 2.47
CA PHE A 41 -10.14 -3.28 3.33
C PHE A 41 -10.81 -2.06 2.70
N PHE A 42 -10.46 -1.71 1.45
CA PHE A 42 -11.04 -0.56 0.77
C PHE A 42 -12.51 -0.78 0.41
N TYR A 43 -12.89 -1.98 -0.02
CA TYR A 43 -14.30 -2.36 -0.20
C TYR A 43 -15.11 -2.12 1.09
N GLY A 44 -14.63 -2.63 2.23
CA GLY A 44 -15.28 -2.50 3.52
C GLY A 44 -15.33 -1.04 3.99
N ALA A 45 -14.21 -0.32 3.89
CA ALA A 45 -14.10 1.08 4.27
C ALA A 45 -15.04 1.98 3.45
N THR A 46 -15.11 1.78 2.14
CA THR A 46 -16.02 2.52 1.26
C THR A 46 -17.47 2.24 1.61
N ASN A 47 -17.85 0.97 1.83
CA ASN A 47 -19.23 0.64 2.21
C ASN A 47 -19.59 1.19 3.59
N ALA A 48 -18.65 1.17 4.55
CA ALA A 48 -18.86 1.78 5.86
C ALA A 48 -19.04 3.30 5.73
N ALA A 49 -18.14 3.98 5.01
CA ALA A 49 -18.21 5.41 4.77
C ALA A 49 -19.52 5.82 4.06
N LEU A 50 -19.97 5.06 3.07
CA LEU A 50 -21.24 5.28 2.39
C LEU A 50 -22.43 5.12 3.35
N LYS A 51 -22.41 4.11 4.22
CA LYS A 51 -23.45 3.93 5.25
C LYS A 51 -23.51 5.10 6.23
N PHE A 52 -22.35 5.62 6.66
CA PHE A 52 -22.28 6.78 7.55
C PHE A 52 -22.71 8.07 6.85
N ALA A 53 -22.36 8.26 5.57
CA ALA A 53 -22.65 9.48 4.82
C ALA A 53 -24.09 9.53 4.28
N ALA A 54 -24.68 8.40 3.90
CA ALA A 54 -26.01 8.34 3.26
C ALA A 54 -27.18 8.23 4.26
N GLY A 55 -26.92 8.04 5.55
CA GLY A 55 -27.88 8.08 6.66
C GLY A 55 -29.25 7.43 6.38
N GLU A 56 -29.39 6.14 6.70
CA GLU A 56 -30.61 5.27 6.54
C GLU A 56 -31.35 5.28 5.19
N ALA A 57 -31.08 6.24 4.30
CA ALA A 57 -31.72 6.39 3.02
C ALA A 57 -31.08 5.43 2.00
N GLY A 58 -31.61 4.22 2.00
CA GLY A 58 -31.67 3.38 0.81
C GLY A 58 -30.38 2.63 0.53
N THR A 59 -30.48 1.31 0.63
CA THR A 59 -30.20 0.32 -0.42
C THR A 59 -29.71 0.86 -1.78
N LEU A 60 -28.64 1.65 -1.80
CA LEU A 60 -27.97 2.02 -3.03
C LEU A 60 -27.14 0.82 -3.42
N ASP A 61 -27.68 0.11 -4.41
CA ASP A 61 -27.09 -0.91 -5.28
C ASP A 61 -25.86 -0.34 -6.05
N HIS A 62 -25.01 0.35 -5.33
CA HIS A 62 -23.86 1.06 -5.85
C HIS A 62 -22.70 0.09 -5.87
N ARG A 63 -22.36 -0.36 -7.07
CA ARG A 63 -21.12 -1.09 -7.41
C ARG A 63 -19.84 -0.30 -7.09
N ILE A 64 -19.95 0.83 -6.38
CA ILE A 64 -18.88 1.74 -5.97
C ILE A 64 -17.93 1.04 -5.00
N GLY A 65 -18.43 0.32 -3.99
CA GLY A 65 -17.56 -0.39 -3.04
C GLY A 65 -16.59 -1.35 -3.73
N PRO A 66 -17.07 -2.30 -4.56
CA PRO A 66 -16.21 -3.19 -5.34
C PRO A 66 -15.28 -2.44 -6.30
N ALA A 67 -15.76 -1.38 -6.98
CA ALA A 67 -14.94 -0.60 -7.89
C ALA A 67 -13.78 0.11 -7.19
N VAL A 68 -14.04 0.75 -6.04
CA VAL A 68 -13.01 1.40 -5.23
C VAL A 68 -12.03 0.36 -4.70
N GLY A 69 -12.51 -0.76 -4.16
CA GLY A 69 -11.66 -1.87 -3.74
C GLY A 69 -10.73 -2.36 -4.85
N ALA A 70 -11.26 -2.56 -6.06
CA ALA A 70 -10.48 -3.02 -7.21
C ALA A 70 -9.42 -2.01 -7.65
N VAL A 71 -9.77 -0.72 -7.73
CA VAL A 71 -8.83 0.36 -8.11
C VAL A 71 -7.66 0.42 -7.13
N PHE A 72 -7.93 0.41 -5.82
CA PHE A 72 -6.86 0.47 -4.83
C PHE A 72 -6.03 -0.81 -4.80
N ALA A 73 -6.63 -1.99 -4.96
CA ALA A 73 -5.89 -3.25 -5.04
C ALA A 73 -4.94 -3.28 -6.26
N ILE A 74 -5.40 -2.81 -7.42
CA ILE A 74 -4.57 -2.68 -8.63
C ILE A 74 -3.44 -1.67 -8.39
N ALA A 75 -3.73 -0.51 -7.79
CA ALA A 75 -2.71 0.49 -7.47
C ALA A 75 -1.63 -0.07 -6.52
N THR A 76 -2.03 -0.81 -5.48
CA THR A 76 -1.12 -1.51 -4.56
C THR A 76 -0.27 -2.54 -5.29
N LEU A 77 -0.87 -3.34 -6.18
CA LEU A 77 -0.13 -4.30 -7.00
C LEU A 77 0.92 -3.61 -7.88
N ILE A 78 0.53 -2.54 -8.59
CA ILE A 78 1.45 -1.77 -9.44
C ILE A 78 2.60 -1.20 -8.62
N ALA A 79 2.33 -0.65 -7.43
CA ALA A 79 3.36 -0.12 -6.54
C ALA A 79 4.34 -1.22 -6.11
N LEU A 80 3.85 -2.37 -5.65
CA LEU A 80 4.70 -3.49 -5.20
C LEU A 80 5.53 -4.08 -6.35
N VAL A 81 4.94 -4.25 -7.53
CA VAL A 81 5.63 -4.76 -8.73
C VAL A 81 6.69 -3.76 -9.21
N SER A 82 6.40 -2.46 -9.17
CA SER A 82 7.35 -1.42 -9.59
C SER A 82 8.58 -1.37 -8.68
N VAL A 83 8.40 -1.62 -7.38
CA VAL A 83 9.53 -1.75 -6.43
C VAL A 83 10.35 -3.00 -6.75
N LYS A 84 9.71 -4.17 -6.85
CA LYS A 84 10.41 -5.43 -7.14
C LYS A 84 11.13 -5.47 -8.49
N ARG A 85 10.58 -4.82 -9.52
CA ARG A 85 11.21 -4.75 -10.86
C ARG A 85 12.50 -3.93 -10.86
N ARG A 86 12.62 -2.90 -10.01
CA ARG A 86 13.86 -2.09 -9.94
C ARG A 86 15.07 -2.91 -9.51
N ARG A 87 14.88 -3.90 -8.63
CA ARG A 87 15.96 -4.80 -8.19
C ARG A 87 16.44 -5.72 -9.31
N GLN A 88 15.52 -6.29 -10.11
CA GLN A 88 15.89 -7.16 -11.24
C GLN A 88 16.66 -6.45 -12.35
N SER A 89 16.60 -5.12 -12.41
CA SER A 89 17.39 -4.32 -13.37
C SER A 89 18.76 -3.88 -12.82
N GLN A 90 19.07 -4.17 -11.55
CA GLN A 90 20.37 -3.89 -10.93
C GLN A 90 21.22 -5.15 -10.69
N GLU A 91 20.69 -6.32 -11.05
CA GLU A 91 21.41 -7.60 -11.17
C GLU A 91 21.77 -7.84 -12.63
#